data_AF-A0A0C2Z7L4-F1
#
_entry.id   AF-A0A0C2Z7L4-F1
#
_cell.length_a   1.000
_cell.length_b   1.000
_cell.length_c   1.000
_cell.angle_alpha   90.00
_cell.angle_beta   90.00
_cell.angle_gamma   90.00
#
_symmetry.space_group_name_H-M   'P 1'
#
loop_
_entity.id
_entity.type
_entity.pdbx_description
1 polymer ?
#
loop_
_entity_poly.entity_id
_entity_poly.type
_entity_poly.pdbx_seq_one_letter_code
_entity_poly.pdbx_strand_id
1 'polypeptide(L)' 'MLVCDCIGLDFDEIKEAVKQHGDDIEAIQDATDAGTICGCCTETECDKVDITLQEAIEKALEELE' A
#
# COMPACT_ATOMS: atom_id res chain seq x y z
N MET A 1 -8.71 6.08 -1.76
CA MET A 1 -8.72 5.12 -0.64
C MET A 1 -7.41 5.35 0.06
N LEU A 2 -7.47 5.77 1.32
CA LEU A 2 -6.28 6.03 2.12
C LEU A 2 -5.66 4.69 2.52
N VAL A 3 -4.38 4.50 2.18
CA VAL A 3 -3.63 3.27 2.45
C VAL A 3 -2.73 3.45 3.66
N CYS A 4 -2.15 4.64 3.85
CA CYS A 4 -1.36 4.94 5.03
C CYS A 4 -1.59 6.39 5.49
N ASP A 5 -2.28 6.56 6.62
CA ASP A 5 -2.53 7.87 7.23
C ASP A 5 -1.25 8.59 7.65
N CYS A 6 -0.24 7.87 8.15
CA CYS A 6 0.96 8.49 8.73
C CYS A 6 1.82 9.26 7.72
N ILE A 7 1.81 8.83 6.46
CA ILE A 7 2.54 9.47 5.36
C ILE A 7 1.59 10.10 4.32
N GLY A 8 0.27 9.94 4.51
CA GLY A 8 -0.73 10.40 3.54
C GLY A 8 -0.68 9.63 2.22
N LEU A 9 -0.45 8.31 2.27
CA LEU A 9 -0.37 7.47 1.09
C LEU A 9 -1.77 7.05 0.61
N ASP A 10 -2.04 7.27 -0.66
CA ASP A 10 -3.28 6.89 -1.32
C ASP A 10 -3.10 5.69 -2.25
N PHE A 11 -4.22 5.05 -2.59
CA PHE A 11 -4.26 3.90 -3.49
C PHE A 11 -3.69 4.18 -4.90
N ASP A 12 -3.78 5.40 -5.42
CA ASP A 12 -3.17 5.76 -6.71
C ASP A 12 -1.64 5.65 -6.66
N GLU A 13 -1.01 6.08 -5.56
CA GLU A 13 0.44 5.94 -5.35
C GLU A 13 0.83 4.46 -5.28
N ILE A 14 0.02 3.63 -4.61
CA ILE A 14 0.20 2.16 -4.60
C ILE A 14 0.10 1.59 -6.01
N LYS A 15 -0.87 2.03 -6.82
CA LYS A 15 -0.97 1.56 -8.21
C LYS A 15 0.27 1.90 -9.03
N GLU A 16 0.87 3.07 -8.82
CA GLU A 16 2.14 3.43 -9.48
C GLU A 16 3.32 2.59 -8.99
N ALA A 17 3.39 2.31 -7.68
CA ALA A 17 4.40 1.43 -7.11
C ALA A 17 4.26 -0.01 -7.64
N VAL A 18 3.04 -0.57 -7.65
CA VAL A 18 2.74 -1.90 -8.18
C VAL A 18 3.03 -1.99 -9.68
N LYS A 19 2.78 -0.94 -10.47
CA LYS A 19 3.19 -0.92 -11.88
C LYS A 19 4.70 -1.03 -12.09
N GLN A 20 5.50 -0.51 -11.16
CA GLN A 20 6.96 -0.51 -11.24
C GLN A 20 7.58 -1.76 -10.62
N HIS A 21 7.00 -2.26 -9.52
CA HIS A 21 7.54 -3.30 -8.67
C HIS A 21 6.77 -4.64 -8.73
N GLY A 22 5.57 -4.67 -9.31
CA GLY A 22 4.74 -5.88 -9.39
C GLY A 22 4.12 -6.22 -8.04
N ASP A 23 4.24 -7.49 -7.63
CA ASP A 23 3.75 -8.02 -6.35
C ASP A 23 4.77 -7.94 -5.21
N ASP A 24 5.89 -7.24 -5.44
CA ASP A 24 7.01 -7.17 -4.53
C ASP A 24 6.72 -6.18 -3.37
N ILE A 25 6.07 -6.69 -2.32
CA ILE A 25 5.62 -5.89 -1.16
C ILE A 25 6.78 -5.12 -0.53
N GLU A 26 7.95 -5.76 -0.36
CA GLU A 26 9.12 -5.08 0.22
C GLU A 26 9.56 -3.90 -0.64
N ALA A 27 9.60 -4.06 -1.97
CA ALA A 27 9.97 -2.97 -2.87
C ALA A 27 8.92 -1.85 -2.88
N ILE A 28 7.63 -2.19 -2.78
CA ILE A 28 6.55 -1.20 -2.69
C ILE A 28 6.62 -0.45 -1.37
N GLN A 29 6.88 -1.12 -0.26
CA GLN A 29 7.09 -0.50 1.05
C GLN A 29 8.29 0.43 1.06
N ASP A 30 9.40 0.03 0.45
CA ASP A 30 10.61 0.86 0.36
C ASP A 30 10.39 2.08 -0.55
N ALA A 31 9.64 1.92 -1.65
CA ALA A 31 9.32 3.01 -2.56
C ALA A 31 8.31 4.02 -2.00
N THR A 32 7.40 3.56 -1.13
CA THR A 32 6.29 4.37 -0.59
C THR A 32 6.47 4.76 0.86
N ASP A 33 7.52 4.27 1.53
CA ASP A 33 7.72 4.38 2.99
C ASP A 33 6.53 3.82 3.83
N ALA A 34 5.64 3.04 3.22
CA ALA A 34 4.44 2.53 3.87
C ALA A 34 4.79 1.50 4.96
N GLY A 35 4.31 1.74 6.18
CA GLY A 35 4.55 0.86 7.33
C GLY A 35 5.77 1.19 8.17
N THR A 36 6.60 2.16 7.75
CA THR A 36 7.82 2.55 8.48
C THR A 36 7.55 3.34 9.77
N ILE A 37 6.38 3.99 9.88
CA ILE A 37 6.03 4.86 11.02
C ILE A 37 5.31 4.10 12.13
N CYS A 38 4.10 3.60 11.84
CA CYS A 38 3.25 2.95 12.83
C CYS A 38 3.02 1.46 12.57
N GLY A 39 3.38 0.95 11.38
CA GLY A 39 3.13 -0.41 10.95
C GLY A 39 1.65 -0.77 10.70
N CYS A 40 0.69 0.07 11.08
CA CYS A 40 -0.74 -0.26 11.06
C CYS A 40 -1.26 -0.61 9.65
N CYS A 41 -0.84 0.13 8.62
CA CYS A 41 -1.22 -0.18 7.24
C CYS A 41 -0.69 -1.52 6.71
N THR A 42 0.34 -2.09 7.35
CA THR A 42 0.92 -3.40 6.96
C THR A 42 0.30 -4.56 7.72
N GLU A 43 -0.53 -4.27 8.72
CA GLU A 43 -1.30 -5.29 9.42
C GLU A 43 -2.56 -5.66 8.63
N THR A 44 -3.20 -6.75 9.04
CA THR A 44 -4.41 -7.28 8.41
C THR A 44 -5.63 -6.37 8.58
N GLU A 45 -5.66 -5.55 9.63
CA GLU A 45 -6.74 -4.61 9.94
C GLU A 45 -6.16 -3.34 10.57
N CYS A 46 -6.63 -2.17 10.12
CA CYS A 46 -6.25 -0.90 10.70
C CYS A 46 -7.39 0.13 10.58
N ASP A 47 -7.91 0.60 11.71
CA ASP A 47 -9.02 1.58 11.76
C ASP A 47 -8.67 2.98 11.21
N LYS A 48 -7.41 3.24 10.88
CA LYS A 48 -6.95 4.55 10.39
C LYS A 48 -6.89 4.66 8.87
N VAL A 49 -7.12 3.56 8.16
CA VAL A 49 -6.95 3.48 6.70
C VAL A 49 -8.20 2.88 6.10
N ASP A 50 -8.53 3.25 4.86
CA ASP A 50 -9.68 2.68 4.15
C ASP A 50 -9.38 1.26 3.66
N ILE A 51 -8.11 0.97 3.38
CA ILE A 51 -7.61 -0.29 2.86
C ILE A 51 -6.19 -0.51 3.38
N THR A 52 -5.83 -1.76 3.68
CA THR A 52 -4.46 -2.09 4.07
C THR A 52 -3.53 -2.02 2.88
N LEU A 53 -2.22 -1.91 3.15
CA LEU A 53 -1.19 -1.95 2.12
C LEU A 53 -1.29 -3.23 1.30
N GLN A 54 -1.50 -4.36 1.96
CA GLN A 54 -1.55 -5.66 1.32
C GLN A 54 -2.77 -5.77 0.38
N GLU A 55 -3.95 -5.40 0.87
CA GLU A 55 -5.17 -5.37 0.04
C GLU A 55 -5.07 -4.35 -1.10
N ALA A 56 -4.41 -3.21 -0.88
CA ALA A 56 -4.18 -2.22 -1.91
C ALA A 56 -3.27 -2.77 -3.03
N ILE A 57 -2.23 -3.52 -2.68
CA ILE A 57 -1.32 -4.15 -3.64
C ILE A 57 -2.05 -5.23 -4.44
N GLU A 58 -2.76 -6.14 -3.77
CA GLU A 58 -3.53 -7.21 -4.42
C GLU A 58 -4.55 -6.63 -5.41
N LYS A 59 -5.32 -5.64 -4.97
CA LYS A 59 -6.30 -4.98 -5.84
C LYS A 59 -5.66 -4.22 -6.99
N ALA A 60 -4.51 -3.59 -6.78
CA ALA A 60 -3.78 -2.91 -7.83
C ALA A 60 -3.21 -3.89 -8.87
N LEU A 61 -2.74 -5.06 -8.44
CA LEU A 61 -2.30 -6.15 -9.32
C LEU A 61 -3.45 -6.68 -10.18
N GLU A 62 -4.61 -6.97 -9.58
CA GLU A 62 -5.80 -7.44 -10.30
C GLU A 62 -6.28 -6.44 -11.36
N GLU A 63 -6.08 -5.13 -11.14
CA GLU A 63 -6.41 -4.08 -12.11
C GLU A 63 -5.39 -3.93 -13.25
N LEU A 64 -4.22 -4.56 -13.13
CA LEU A 64 -3.12 -4.50 -14.11
C LEU A 64 -2.99 -5.77 -14.96
N GLU A 65 -3.59 -6.89 -14.53
CA GLU A 65 -3.76 -8.14 -15.30
C GLU A 65 -4.84 -8.03 -16.39
#